data_AF-A0A941DA89-F1
#
_entry.id   AF-A0A941DA89-F1
#
_cell.length_a   1.000
_cell.length_b   1.000
_cell.length_c   1.000
_cell.angle_alpha   90.00
_cell.angle_beta   90.00
_cell.angle_gamma   90.00
#
_symmetry.space_group_name_H-M   'P 1'
#
loop_
_entity.id
_entity.type
_entity.pdbx_description
1 polymer ?
#
loop_
_entity_poly.entity_id
_entity_poly.type
_entity_poly.pdbx_seq_one_letter_code
_entity_poly.pdbx_strand_id
1 'polypeptide(L)'
;MEVQRALAMGRALMHEHGLEDWRLVTDRAKTRAGVCRFARREIGISEPVTRITPEDEVRDTLLHEIAHALVGPQHGHDEVWRARAVSIGCTGQRCSSADAPRVPGDWVGRCAAGHERMRHRAPTRLMSCGRCSRRFDSRHLFTWSYRGRPASLPPSYLAELAALRTSEHPATRVLPRIGDVVRITGGTWAGRVGEVELVGASRLQVRVDDDLVSLPLEVVAPVGERPEVA
;
A
#
# COMPACT_ATOMS: atom_id res chain seq x y z
N MET A 1 -3.28 -6.76 28.71
CA MET A 1 -3.14 -6.32 30.13
C MET A 1 -3.56 -4.85 30.27
N GLU A 2 -4.06 -4.40 31.43
CA GLU A 2 -4.29 -2.96 31.67
C GLU A 2 -3.00 -2.14 31.65
N VAL A 3 -3.02 -0.98 30.99
CA VAL A 3 -1.83 -0.12 30.80
C VAL A 3 -1.24 0.32 32.14
N GLN A 4 -2.07 0.63 33.14
CA GLN A 4 -1.57 1.06 34.45
C GLN A 4 -0.81 -0.05 35.19
N ARG A 5 -1.26 -1.31 35.03
CA ARG A 5 -0.55 -2.48 35.55
C ARG A 5 0.79 -2.67 34.83
N ALA A 6 0.81 -2.48 33.50
CA ALA A 6 2.04 -2.49 32.71
C ALA A 6 3.05 -1.43 33.19
N LEU A 7 2.56 -0.21 33.45
CA LEU A 7 3.39 0.89 33.93
C LEU A 7 3.95 0.63 35.34
N ALA A 8 3.13 0.06 36.24
CA ALA A 8 3.60 -0.34 37.56
C ALA A 8 4.68 -1.42 37.48
N MET A 9 4.45 -2.46 36.67
CA MET A 9 5.43 -3.52 36.42
C MET A 9 6.72 -2.97 35.81
N GLY A 10 6.62 -2.12 34.79
CA GLY A 10 7.79 -1.52 34.13
C GLY A 10 8.61 -0.66 35.08
N ARG A 11 7.97 0.14 35.94
CA ARG A 11 8.69 0.91 36.98
C ARG A 11 9.41 0.01 37.97
N ALA A 12 8.78 -1.07 38.42
CA ALA A 12 9.40 -2.03 39.34
C ALA A 12 10.63 -2.69 38.69
N LEU A 13 10.52 -3.13 37.43
CA LEU A 13 11.62 -3.70 36.66
C LEU A 13 12.76 -2.70 36.42
N MET A 14 12.43 -1.46 36.07
CA MET A 14 13.44 -0.41 35.87
C MET A 14 14.22 -0.15 37.16
N HIS A 15 13.54 -0.09 38.30
CA HIS A 15 14.17 0.04 39.61
C HIS A 15 15.04 -1.19 39.95
N GLU A 16 14.54 -2.40 39.72
CA GLU A 16 15.31 -3.65 39.93
C GLU A 16 16.62 -3.67 39.13
N HIS A 17 16.67 -3.02 37.98
CA HIS A 17 17.82 -3.00 37.09
C HIS A 17 18.62 -1.68 37.10
N GLY A 18 18.39 -0.79 38.08
CA GLY A 18 19.18 0.43 38.26
C GLY A 18 18.97 1.50 37.18
N LEU A 19 17.73 1.63 36.68
CA LEU A 19 17.32 2.63 35.70
C LEU A 19 16.42 3.72 36.34
N GLU A 20 16.78 4.19 37.54
CA GLU A 20 15.99 5.19 38.30
C GLU A 20 15.96 6.57 37.63
N ASP A 21 16.97 6.88 36.82
CA ASP A 21 17.07 8.12 36.05
C ASP A 21 16.42 8.04 34.65
N TRP A 22 15.79 6.90 34.33
CA TRP A 22 15.03 6.69 33.12
C TRP A 22 13.53 6.89 33.34
N ARG A 23 12.82 7.29 32.28
CA ARG A 23 11.36 7.44 32.29
C ARG A 23 10.67 6.31 31.56
N LEU A 24 9.60 5.79 32.16
CA LEU A 24 8.66 4.90 31.48
C LEU A 24 7.53 5.74 30.87
N VAL A 25 7.31 5.61 29.57
CA VAL A 25 6.31 6.36 28.82
C VAL A 25 5.39 5.44 28.02
N THR A 26 4.25 5.97 27.62
CA THR A 26 3.33 5.28 26.72
C THR A 26 3.15 6.03 25.40
N ASP A 27 2.83 5.29 24.35
CA ASP A 27 2.46 5.86 23.06
C ASP A 27 1.34 5.08 22.36
N ARG A 28 0.96 5.55 21.17
CA ARG A 28 -0.14 5.02 20.36
C ARG A 28 0.34 4.24 19.13
N ALA A 29 1.58 3.73 19.13
CA ALA A 29 2.05 2.86 18.06
C ALA A 29 1.16 1.61 17.98
N LYS A 30 0.90 1.10 16.77
CA LYS A 30 0.04 -0.08 16.56
C LYS A 30 0.82 -1.30 16.06
N THR A 31 2.08 -1.11 15.67
CA THR A 31 2.92 -2.11 14.99
C THR A 31 4.18 -2.49 15.76
N ARG A 32 4.43 -1.88 16.92
CA ARG A 32 5.54 -2.22 17.84
C ARG A 32 5.02 -2.25 19.27
N ALA A 33 5.54 -3.16 20.07
CA ALA A 33 5.15 -3.32 21.47
C ALA A 33 5.92 -2.38 22.39
N GLY A 34 7.26 -2.32 22.23
CA GLY A 34 8.17 -1.50 23.01
C GLY A 34 9.05 -0.56 22.17
N VAL A 35 9.81 0.29 22.85
CA VAL A 35 10.94 1.05 22.29
C VAL A 35 11.85 1.58 23.39
N CYS A 36 13.16 1.46 23.21
CA CYS A 36 14.16 2.20 23.98
C CYS A 36 14.59 3.47 23.24
N ARG A 37 14.54 4.62 23.92
CA ARG A 37 15.00 5.93 23.42
C ARG A 37 16.18 6.39 24.26
N PHE A 38 17.35 5.84 23.93
CA PHE A 38 18.57 6.04 24.72
C PHE A 38 18.92 7.51 24.97
N ALA A 39 18.90 8.35 23.92
CA ALA A 39 19.23 9.77 24.04
C ALA A 39 18.30 10.56 24.98
N ARG A 40 17.06 10.09 25.20
CA ARG A 40 16.07 10.73 26.08
C ARG A 40 15.96 10.06 27.45
N ARG A 41 16.66 8.93 27.64
CA ARG A 41 16.51 8.00 28.75
C ARG A 41 15.04 7.60 28.96
N GLU A 42 14.40 7.15 27.89
CA GLU A 42 13.00 6.72 27.92
C GLU A 42 12.84 5.28 27.46
N ILE A 43 12.04 4.51 28.19
CA ILE A 43 11.48 3.23 27.74
C ILE A 43 10.00 3.48 27.45
N GLY A 44 9.57 3.13 26.24
CA GLY A 44 8.21 3.34 25.78
C GLY A 44 7.48 2.02 25.54
N ILE A 45 6.21 1.94 25.93
CA ILE A 45 5.31 0.85 25.55
C ILE A 45 4.10 1.37 24.76
N SER A 46 3.62 0.56 23.82
CA SER A 46 2.41 0.87 23.04
C SER A 46 1.15 0.53 23.83
N GLU A 47 0.31 1.51 24.13
CA GLU A 47 -0.95 1.23 24.83
C GLU A 47 -1.90 0.34 24.03
N PRO A 48 -2.11 0.56 22.70
CA PRO A 48 -2.95 -0.33 21.92
C PRO A 48 -2.48 -1.79 21.94
N VAL A 49 -1.17 -2.02 21.87
CA VAL A 49 -0.60 -3.37 21.88
C VAL A 49 -0.68 -3.96 23.28
N THR A 50 -0.22 -3.24 24.31
CA THR A 50 -0.27 -3.69 25.73
C THR A 50 -1.66 -4.16 26.16
N ARG A 51 -2.73 -3.52 25.69
CA ARG A 51 -4.11 -3.91 26.03
C ARG A 51 -4.48 -5.31 25.57
N ILE A 52 -4.03 -5.71 24.37
CA ILE A 52 -4.36 -7.00 23.76
C ILE A 52 -3.31 -8.08 24.03
N THR A 53 -2.15 -7.70 24.59
CA THR A 53 -1.04 -8.62 24.87
C THR A 53 -1.16 -9.26 26.26
N PRO A 54 -0.89 -10.57 26.40
CA PRO A 54 -0.73 -11.26 27.68
C PRO A 54 0.32 -10.61 28.59
N GLU A 55 0.20 -10.80 29.90
CA GLU A 55 1.05 -10.12 30.88
C GLU A 55 2.54 -10.52 30.80
N ASP A 56 2.81 -11.81 30.61
CA ASP A 56 4.14 -12.38 30.42
C ASP A 56 4.83 -11.83 29.15
N GLU A 57 4.10 -11.70 28.05
CA GLU A 57 4.62 -11.08 26.82
C GLU A 57 4.89 -9.57 26.98
N VAL A 58 4.07 -8.85 27.75
CA VAL A 58 4.36 -7.44 28.07
C VAL A 58 5.56 -7.32 29.00
N ARG A 59 5.70 -8.22 29.99
CA ARG A 59 6.89 -8.30 30.84
C ARG A 59 8.14 -8.53 29.99
N ASP A 60 8.09 -9.48 29.05
CA ASP A 60 9.20 -9.77 28.13
C ASP A 60 9.55 -8.55 27.27
N THR A 61 8.54 -7.83 26.77
CA THR A 61 8.73 -6.55 26.04
C THR A 61 9.43 -5.50 26.91
N LEU A 62 9.03 -5.34 28.18
CA LEU A 62 9.67 -4.39 29.09
C LEU A 62 11.13 -4.75 29.34
N LEU A 63 11.41 -6.02 29.63
CA LEU A 63 12.77 -6.52 29.83
C LEU A 63 13.62 -6.38 28.55
N HIS A 64 13.04 -6.57 27.38
CA HIS A 64 13.70 -6.34 26.09
C HIS A 64 14.22 -4.90 25.96
N GLU A 65 13.36 -3.92 26.26
CA GLU A 65 13.75 -2.50 26.17
C GLU A 65 14.69 -2.07 27.31
N ILE A 66 14.55 -2.65 28.50
CA ILE A 66 15.49 -2.47 29.61
C ILE A 66 16.87 -3.02 29.23
N ALA A 67 16.95 -4.19 28.58
CA ALA A 67 18.22 -4.73 28.10
C ALA A 67 18.91 -3.75 27.14
N HIS A 68 18.17 -3.14 26.20
CA HIS A 68 18.72 -2.08 25.32
C HIS A 68 19.24 -0.88 26.11
N ALA A 69 18.50 -0.44 27.12
CA ALA A 69 18.93 0.67 27.98
C ALA A 69 20.23 0.35 28.74
N LEU A 70 20.42 -0.90 29.17
CA LEU A 70 21.59 -1.35 29.93
C LEU A 70 22.85 -1.54 29.07
N VAL A 71 22.72 -2.00 27.82
CA VAL A 71 23.89 -2.25 26.96
C VAL A 71 24.31 -1.01 26.16
N GLY A 72 23.37 -0.13 25.84
CA GLY A 72 23.64 1.07 25.07
C GLY A 72 23.37 0.95 23.57
N PRO A 73 23.28 2.09 22.86
CA PRO A 73 22.74 2.18 21.49
C PRO A 73 23.66 1.57 20.42
N GLN A 74 24.92 1.31 20.74
CA GLN A 74 25.87 0.62 19.85
C GLN A 74 25.54 -0.87 19.70
N HIS A 75 24.79 -1.44 20.65
CA HIS A 75 24.35 -2.82 20.60
C HIS A 75 22.91 -2.88 20.10
N GLY A 76 22.73 -3.44 18.90
CA GLY A 76 21.42 -3.85 18.41
C GLY A 76 20.95 -5.13 19.12
N HIS A 77 20.32 -6.04 18.38
CA HIS A 77 20.01 -7.39 18.88
C HIS A 77 21.22 -8.34 18.73
N ASP A 78 22.42 -7.89 19.11
CA ASP A 78 23.66 -8.68 19.03
C ASP A 78 23.82 -9.64 20.22
N GLU A 79 24.98 -10.31 20.30
CA GLU A 79 25.29 -11.25 21.38
C GLU A 79 25.34 -10.59 22.76
N VAL A 80 25.83 -9.35 22.85
CA VAL A 80 25.94 -8.58 24.11
C VAL A 80 24.54 -8.24 24.62
N TRP A 81 23.69 -7.73 23.73
CA TRP A 81 22.29 -7.48 24.05
C TRP A 81 21.56 -8.77 24.44
N ARG A 82 21.72 -9.85 23.66
CA ARG A 82 21.02 -11.11 23.91
C ARG A 82 21.45 -11.72 25.25
N ALA A 83 22.74 -11.71 25.56
CA ALA A 83 23.26 -12.16 26.85
C ALA A 83 22.66 -11.35 28.00
N ARG A 84 22.61 -10.01 27.87
CA ARG A 84 21.99 -9.14 28.87
C ARG A 84 20.49 -9.43 29.01
N ALA A 85 19.75 -9.51 27.91
CA ALA A 85 18.32 -9.78 27.89
C ALA A 85 17.99 -11.08 28.62
N VAL A 86 18.68 -12.17 28.30
CA VAL A 86 18.48 -13.47 28.96
C VAL A 86 18.83 -13.39 30.45
N SER A 87 19.91 -12.70 30.82
CA SER A 87 20.33 -12.58 32.22
C SER A 87 19.31 -11.86 33.12
N ILE A 88 18.49 -10.98 32.56
CA ILE A 88 17.43 -10.26 33.29
C ILE A 88 16.05 -10.90 33.13
N GLY A 89 15.99 -12.10 32.54
CA GLY A 89 14.76 -12.88 32.39
C GLY A 89 13.93 -12.59 31.14
N CYS A 90 14.48 -11.88 30.14
CA CYS A 90 13.88 -11.80 28.80
C CYS A 90 14.17 -13.07 27.99
N THR A 91 13.29 -13.43 27.07
CA THR A 91 13.47 -14.55 26.14
C THR A 91 14.66 -14.36 25.19
N GLY A 92 15.13 -13.11 25.02
CA GLY A 92 16.18 -12.75 24.06
C GLY A 92 15.74 -12.87 22.60
N GLN A 93 14.42 -12.99 22.35
CA GLN A 93 13.87 -12.99 20.99
C GLN A 93 13.76 -11.57 20.46
N ARG A 94 14.14 -11.39 19.19
CA ARG A 94 14.08 -10.08 18.52
C ARG A 94 12.66 -9.70 18.12
N CYS A 95 11.88 -10.69 17.67
CA CYS A 95 10.54 -10.49 17.14
C CYS A 95 9.55 -11.27 18.00
N SER A 96 8.38 -10.69 18.23
CA SER A 96 7.22 -11.43 18.74
C SER A 96 6.87 -12.59 17.79
N SER A 97 6.17 -13.59 18.32
CA SER A 97 5.68 -14.73 17.54
C SER A 97 4.78 -14.26 16.37
N ALA A 98 4.68 -15.10 15.33
CA ALA A 98 3.79 -14.81 14.21
C ALA A 98 2.32 -14.70 14.66
N ASP A 99 1.97 -15.47 15.69
CA ASP A 99 0.63 -15.57 16.28
C ASP A 99 0.34 -14.51 17.35
N ALA A 100 1.31 -13.65 17.68
CA ALA A 100 1.12 -12.59 18.65
C ALA A 100 -0.06 -11.68 18.26
N PRO A 101 -0.91 -11.27 19.22
CA PRO A 101 -2.03 -10.39 18.95
C PRO A 101 -1.58 -9.11 18.23
N ARG A 102 -2.28 -8.76 17.15
CA ARG A 102 -2.03 -7.52 16.40
C ARG A 102 -3.20 -6.58 16.56
N VAL A 103 -2.88 -5.31 16.77
CA VAL A 103 -3.90 -4.26 16.72
C VAL A 103 -4.47 -4.26 15.30
N PRO A 104 -5.79 -4.41 15.11
CA PRO A 104 -6.37 -4.42 13.78
C PRO A 104 -6.20 -3.06 13.10
N GLY A 105 -6.02 -3.09 11.78
CA GLY A 105 -6.00 -1.90 10.95
C GLY A 105 -7.41 -1.47 10.57
N ASP A 106 -7.69 -0.16 10.61
CA ASP A 106 -8.99 0.38 10.16
C ASP A 106 -9.22 0.22 8.65
N TRP A 107 -8.14 0.03 7.87
CA TRP A 107 -8.20 -0.16 6.42
C TRP A 107 -8.12 -1.64 6.08
N VAL A 108 -9.11 -2.15 5.35
CA VAL A 108 -9.16 -3.56 4.94
C VAL A 108 -9.24 -3.64 3.42
N GLY A 109 -8.22 -4.24 2.81
CA GLY A 109 -8.20 -4.56 1.38
C GLY A 109 -8.67 -5.99 1.17
N ARG A 110 -9.63 -6.21 0.27
CA ARG A 110 -10.07 -7.56 -0.14
C ARG A 110 -9.80 -7.77 -1.62
N CYS A 111 -9.14 -8.87 -1.98
CA CYS A 111 -8.98 -9.25 -3.39
C CYS A 111 -10.17 -10.08 -3.88
N ALA A 112 -10.29 -10.29 -5.19
CA ALA A 112 -11.38 -11.08 -5.80
C ALA A 112 -11.52 -12.50 -5.22
N ALA A 113 -10.41 -13.14 -4.83
CA ALA A 113 -10.42 -14.47 -4.19
C ALA A 113 -10.81 -14.45 -2.69
N GLY A 114 -11.19 -13.30 -2.14
CA GLY A 114 -11.64 -13.16 -0.75
C GLY A 114 -10.54 -12.88 0.29
N HIS A 115 -9.25 -13.03 -0.05
CA HIS A 115 -8.16 -12.75 0.89
C HIS A 115 -8.15 -11.30 1.38
N GLU A 116 -7.91 -11.13 2.68
CA GLU A 116 -7.87 -9.82 3.33
C GLU A 116 -6.44 -9.35 3.63
N ARG A 117 -6.25 -8.04 3.58
CA ARG A 117 -5.05 -7.36 4.06
C ARG A 117 -5.43 -6.11 4.84
N MET A 118 -5.04 -6.08 6.12
CA MET A 118 -5.29 -4.93 6.99
C MET A 118 -4.13 -3.92 6.96
N ARG A 119 -4.46 -2.64 7.11
CA ARG A 119 -3.51 -1.51 7.22
C ARG A 119 -3.99 -0.48 8.23
N HIS A 120 -3.05 0.19 8.88
CA HIS A 120 -3.34 1.31 9.78
C HIS A 120 -3.45 2.67 9.08
N ARG A 121 -3.03 2.76 7.82
CA ARG A 121 -3.05 3.99 7.02
C ARG A 121 -3.63 3.69 5.64
N ALA A 122 -4.24 4.73 5.06
CA ALA A 122 -4.76 4.71 3.70
C ALA A 122 -3.70 4.17 2.71
N PRO A 123 -4.08 3.32 1.77
CA PRO A 123 -3.22 2.94 0.67
C PRO A 123 -3.01 4.16 -0.24
N THR A 124 -1.77 4.39 -0.65
CA THR A 124 -1.39 5.51 -1.52
C THR A 124 -0.99 5.07 -2.93
N ARG A 125 -0.84 3.75 -3.14
CA ARG A 125 -0.49 3.10 -4.40
C ARG A 125 -1.27 1.80 -4.56
N LEU A 126 -1.41 1.35 -5.80
CA LEU A 126 -2.04 0.07 -6.10
C LEU A 126 -1.28 -1.10 -5.47
N MET A 127 -2.03 -2.13 -5.10
CA MET A 127 -1.50 -3.34 -4.49
C MET A 127 -2.30 -4.54 -4.96
N SER A 128 -1.60 -5.62 -5.33
CA SER A 128 -2.20 -6.92 -5.63
C SER A 128 -1.95 -7.93 -4.51
N CYS A 129 -2.76 -8.98 -4.49
CA CYS A 129 -2.68 -10.03 -3.48
C CYS A 129 -1.50 -10.98 -3.72
N GLY A 130 -0.51 -10.90 -2.84
CA GLY A 130 0.67 -11.78 -2.82
C GLY A 130 0.36 -13.27 -2.65
N ARG A 131 -0.81 -13.61 -2.08
CA ARG A 131 -1.27 -15.00 -1.96
C ARG A 131 -1.81 -15.56 -3.28
N CYS A 132 -2.40 -14.70 -4.12
CA CYS A 132 -2.90 -15.08 -5.44
C CYS A 132 -1.78 -15.11 -6.48
N SER A 133 -0.85 -14.15 -6.42
CA SER A 133 0.32 -14.11 -7.30
C SER A 133 1.52 -13.52 -6.57
N ARG A 134 2.71 -14.12 -6.79
CA ARG A 134 3.97 -13.61 -6.22
C ARG A 134 4.43 -12.29 -6.88
N ARG A 135 3.95 -12.00 -8.08
CA ARG A 135 4.22 -10.75 -8.80
C ARG A 135 3.00 -9.84 -8.75
N PHE A 136 3.19 -8.57 -9.07
CA PHE A 136 2.07 -7.65 -9.25
C PHE A 136 1.16 -8.18 -10.38
N ASP A 137 -0.14 -8.25 -10.11
CA ASP A 137 -1.15 -8.73 -11.05
C ASP A 137 -2.45 -7.96 -10.80
N SER A 138 -2.86 -7.21 -11.80
CA SER A 138 -4.05 -6.34 -11.78
C SER A 138 -5.35 -7.12 -11.54
N ARG A 139 -5.41 -8.40 -11.92
CA ARG A 139 -6.56 -9.29 -11.66
C ARG A 139 -6.76 -9.59 -10.17
N HIS A 140 -5.75 -9.29 -9.35
CA HIS A 140 -5.74 -9.57 -7.92
C HIS A 140 -5.61 -8.29 -7.08
N LEU A 141 -6.01 -7.14 -7.62
CA LEU A 141 -6.04 -5.87 -6.89
C LEU A 141 -6.92 -5.96 -5.64
N PHE A 142 -6.52 -5.21 -4.62
CA PHE A 142 -7.33 -5.03 -3.42
C PHE A 142 -8.37 -3.92 -3.62
N THR A 143 -9.62 -4.23 -3.28
CA THR A 143 -10.68 -3.24 -3.03
C THR A 143 -10.67 -2.87 -1.56
N TRP A 144 -10.63 -1.57 -1.26
CA TRP A 144 -10.40 -1.08 0.09
C TRP A 144 -11.68 -0.60 0.76
N SER A 145 -11.82 -0.95 2.04
CA SER A 145 -12.76 -0.34 2.97
C SER A 145 -12.01 0.36 4.11
N TYR A 146 -12.63 1.39 4.66
CA TYR A 146 -12.19 2.08 5.87
C TYR A 146 -13.31 1.98 6.91
N ARG A 147 -13.02 1.34 8.05
CA ARG A 147 -13.98 1.08 9.12
C ARG A 147 -15.28 0.41 8.61
N GLY A 148 -15.12 -0.57 7.72
CA GLY A 148 -16.22 -1.34 7.14
C GLY A 148 -17.00 -0.64 6.03
N ARG A 149 -16.68 0.62 5.68
CA ARG A 149 -17.33 1.35 4.57
C ARG A 149 -16.41 1.39 3.36
N PRO A 150 -16.92 1.38 2.12
CA PRO A 150 -16.11 1.63 0.94
C PRO A 150 -15.24 2.88 1.13
N ALA A 151 -13.93 2.74 0.91
CA ALA A 151 -12.99 3.81 1.19
C ALA A 151 -12.93 4.82 0.05
N SER A 152 -12.87 6.12 0.38
CA SER A 152 -12.46 7.16 -0.57
C SER A 152 -10.94 7.13 -0.69
N LEU A 153 -10.45 6.82 -1.89
CA LEU A 153 -9.03 6.67 -2.18
C LEU A 153 -8.42 8.00 -2.68
N PRO A 154 -7.12 8.26 -2.42
CA PRO A 154 -6.51 9.51 -2.83
C PRO A 154 -6.45 9.63 -4.37
N PRO A 155 -6.46 10.85 -4.94
CA PRO A 155 -6.43 11.07 -6.38
C PRO A 155 -5.29 10.34 -7.10
N SER A 156 -4.11 10.25 -6.47
CA SER A 156 -2.96 9.51 -7.01
C SER A 156 -3.27 8.03 -7.25
N TYR A 157 -4.00 7.40 -6.33
CA TYR A 157 -4.41 6.00 -6.44
C TYR A 157 -5.42 5.81 -7.58
N LEU A 158 -6.38 6.73 -7.68
CA LEU A 158 -7.39 6.70 -8.74
C LEU A 158 -6.77 6.90 -10.13
N ALA A 159 -5.78 7.79 -10.24
CA ALA A 159 -5.03 8.00 -11.48
C ALA A 159 -4.23 6.75 -11.88
N GLU A 160 -3.56 6.10 -10.93
CA GLU A 160 -2.85 4.84 -11.17
C GLU A 160 -3.81 3.73 -11.63
N LEU A 161 -5.00 3.65 -11.01
CA LEU A 161 -6.04 2.69 -11.40
C LEU A 161 -6.57 2.97 -12.82
N ALA A 162 -6.76 4.24 -13.18
CA ALA A 162 -7.20 4.63 -14.51
C ALA A 162 -6.14 4.26 -15.57
N ALA A 163 -4.86 4.55 -15.30
CA ALA A 163 -3.76 4.21 -16.19
C ALA A 163 -3.65 2.69 -16.42
N LEU A 164 -3.82 1.87 -15.37
CA LEU A 164 -3.86 0.41 -15.53
C LEU A 164 -4.99 -0.03 -16.45
N ARG A 165 -6.21 0.48 -16.24
CA ARG A 165 -7.37 0.12 -17.08
C ARG A 165 -7.14 0.45 -18.56
N THR A 166 -6.53 1.60 -18.86
CA THR A 166 -6.15 1.98 -20.23
C THR A 166 -5.08 1.06 -20.81
N SER A 167 -4.13 0.57 -20.00
CA SER A 167 -3.09 -0.35 -20.46
C SER A 167 -3.57 -1.78 -20.69
N GLU A 168 -4.56 -2.24 -19.91
CA GLU A 168 -5.15 -3.59 -20.07
C GLU A 168 -6.13 -3.67 -21.24
N HIS A 169 -6.81 -2.56 -21.50
CA HIS A 169 -7.65 -2.38 -22.67
C HIS A 169 -7.02 -1.26 -23.49
N PRO A 170 -5.88 -1.52 -24.17
CA PRO A 170 -5.44 -0.58 -25.19
C PRO A 170 -6.65 -0.43 -26.09
N ALA A 171 -7.15 0.80 -26.27
CA ALA A 171 -8.22 1.04 -27.22
C ALA A 171 -7.83 0.31 -28.50
N THR A 172 -8.54 -0.77 -28.83
CA THR A 172 -8.28 -1.54 -30.02
C THR A 172 -8.59 -0.56 -31.13
N ARG A 173 -7.58 0.16 -31.59
CA ARG A 173 -7.73 1.12 -32.66
C ARG A 173 -7.99 0.23 -33.86
N VAL A 174 -9.26 0.01 -34.15
CA VAL A 174 -9.66 -0.64 -35.40
C VAL A 174 -9.07 0.25 -36.48
N LEU A 175 -8.02 -0.24 -37.13
CA LEU A 175 -7.40 0.48 -38.22
C LEU A 175 -8.48 0.60 -39.31
N PRO A 176 -8.74 1.81 -39.81
CA PRO A 176 -9.63 1.98 -40.93
C PRO A 176 -9.16 1.12 -42.09
N ARG A 177 -10.09 0.50 -42.79
CA ARG A 177 -9.87 -0.22 -44.03
C ARG A 177 -10.04 0.75 -45.20
N ILE A 178 -9.53 0.36 -46.36
CA ILE A 178 -9.85 1.06 -47.60
C ILE A 178 -11.38 0.98 -47.80
N GLY A 179 -12.01 2.11 -48.06
CA GLY A 179 -13.46 2.29 -48.15
C GLY A 179 -14.15 2.72 -46.84
N ASP A 180 -13.45 2.71 -45.70
CA ASP A 180 -14.04 3.17 -44.44
C ASP A 180 -14.20 4.69 -44.44
N VAL A 181 -15.33 5.17 -43.92
CA VAL A 181 -15.58 6.60 -43.70
C VAL A 181 -15.08 7.00 -42.31
N VAL A 182 -14.11 7.91 -42.26
CA VAL A 182 -13.44 8.35 -41.04
C VAL A 182 -13.65 9.84 -40.78
N ARG A 183 -13.78 10.21 -39.51
CA ARG A 183 -13.75 11.60 -39.05
C ARG A 183 -12.34 12.00 -38.69
N ILE A 184 -11.93 13.16 -39.17
CA ILE A 184 -10.63 13.75 -38.87
C ILE A 184 -10.73 14.50 -37.54
N THR A 185 -9.89 14.13 -36.57
CA THR A 185 -9.93 14.65 -35.20
C THR A 185 -8.84 15.69 -34.92
N GLY A 186 -7.91 15.92 -35.85
CA GLY A 186 -6.81 16.87 -35.67
C GLY A 186 -6.23 17.43 -36.98
N GLY A 187 -5.54 18.56 -36.88
CA GLY A 187 -4.95 19.27 -38.03
C GLY A 187 -5.94 20.17 -38.78
N THR A 188 -5.54 20.65 -39.96
CA THR A 188 -6.30 21.62 -40.78
C THR A 188 -7.67 21.12 -41.21
N TRP A 189 -7.86 19.81 -41.25
CA TRP A 189 -9.08 19.14 -41.71
C TRP A 189 -9.96 18.63 -40.56
N ALA A 190 -9.65 19.02 -39.31
CA ALA A 190 -10.37 18.59 -38.12
C ALA A 190 -11.88 18.90 -38.21
N GLY A 191 -12.70 17.93 -37.83
CA GLY A 191 -14.17 18.00 -37.90
C GLY A 191 -14.76 17.54 -39.23
N ARG A 192 -13.96 17.42 -40.30
CA ARG A 192 -14.42 16.86 -41.58
C ARG A 192 -14.42 15.33 -41.56
N VAL A 193 -15.18 14.78 -42.51
CA VAL A 193 -15.33 13.34 -42.73
C VAL A 193 -14.86 13.04 -44.15
N GLY A 194 -14.20 11.89 -44.34
CA GLY A 194 -13.75 11.46 -45.64
C GLY A 194 -13.58 9.95 -45.73
N GLU A 195 -13.47 9.44 -46.95
CA GLU A 195 -13.31 8.02 -47.23
C GLU A 195 -11.83 7.65 -47.33
N VAL A 196 -11.46 6.53 -46.73
CA VAL A 196 -10.07 6.04 -46.75
C VAL A 196 -9.79 5.38 -48.10
N GLU A 197 -8.91 5.98 -48.90
CA GLU A 197 -8.48 5.39 -50.17
C GLU A 197 -7.23 4.53 -50.00
N LEU A 198 -6.37 4.83 -49.01
CA LEU A 198 -5.14 4.07 -48.78
C LEU A 198 -4.77 4.03 -47.30
N VAL A 199 -4.37 2.84 -46.84
CA VAL A 199 -3.88 2.58 -45.49
C VAL A 199 -2.40 2.24 -45.54
N GLY A 200 -1.56 3.17 -45.11
CA GLY A 200 -0.13 2.94 -44.90
C GLY A 200 0.19 2.57 -43.46
N ALA A 201 1.45 2.24 -43.19
CA ALA A 201 1.90 1.80 -41.86
C ALA A 201 1.77 2.87 -40.75
N SER A 202 1.84 4.16 -41.10
CA SER A 202 1.76 5.29 -40.16
C SER A 202 0.79 6.40 -40.59
N ARG A 203 0.25 6.31 -41.82
CA ARG A 203 -0.59 7.35 -42.44
C ARG A 203 -1.72 6.74 -43.26
N LEU A 204 -2.79 7.51 -43.42
CA LEU A 204 -3.91 7.23 -44.30
C LEU A 204 -3.94 8.27 -45.42
N GLN A 205 -4.42 7.88 -46.60
CA GLN A 205 -4.93 8.83 -47.57
C GLN A 205 -6.46 8.82 -47.46
N VAL A 206 -7.02 9.98 -47.16
CA VAL A 206 -8.45 10.18 -46.96
C VAL A 206 -8.93 11.20 -47.97
N ARG A 207 -9.92 10.83 -48.77
CA ARG A 207 -10.63 11.74 -49.68
C ARG A 207 -11.63 12.55 -48.88
N VAL A 208 -11.43 13.87 -48.83
CA VAL A 208 -12.36 14.81 -48.20
C VAL A 208 -12.83 15.76 -49.28
N ASP A 209 -14.12 15.69 -49.62
CA ASP A 209 -14.66 16.39 -50.78
C ASP A 209 -13.86 16.03 -52.05
N ASP A 210 -13.27 16.99 -52.76
CA ASP A 210 -12.42 16.75 -53.95
C ASP A 210 -10.93 16.53 -53.63
N ASP A 211 -10.51 16.76 -52.37
CA ASP A 211 -9.11 16.78 -51.96
C ASP A 211 -8.67 15.43 -51.37
N LEU A 212 -7.54 14.89 -51.86
CA LEU A 212 -6.90 13.71 -51.30
C LEU A 212 -5.86 14.13 -50.25
N VAL A 213 -6.14 13.84 -48.98
CA VAL A 213 -5.33 14.32 -47.85
C VAL A 213 -4.59 13.16 -47.19
N SER A 214 -3.27 13.30 -47.00
CA SER A 214 -2.49 12.34 -46.23
C SER A 214 -2.48 12.72 -44.75
N LEU A 215 -2.99 11.87 -43.87
CA LEU A 215 -3.15 12.12 -42.44
C LEU A 215 -2.45 11.05 -41.60
N PRO A 216 -1.82 11.40 -40.47
CA PRO A 216 -1.39 10.41 -39.48
C PRO A 216 -2.55 9.50 -39.04
N LEU A 217 -2.29 8.21 -38.80
CA LEU A 217 -3.30 7.28 -38.24
C LEU A 217 -3.91 7.78 -36.94
N GLU A 218 -3.16 8.60 -36.19
CA GLU A 218 -3.55 9.11 -34.89
C GLU A 218 -4.62 10.20 -34.90
N VAL A 219 -4.84 10.86 -36.04
CA VAL A 219 -5.78 11.98 -36.17
C VAL A 219 -7.08 11.60 -36.89
N VAL A 220 -7.39 10.31 -36.97
CA VAL A 220 -8.68 9.83 -37.48
C VAL A 220 -9.40 8.95 -36.46
N ALA A 221 -10.72 9.00 -36.48
CA ALA A 221 -11.62 8.15 -35.73
C ALA A 221 -12.72 7.60 -36.65
N PRO A 222 -13.17 6.34 -36.48
CA PRO A 222 -14.29 5.81 -37.26
C PRO A 222 -15.55 6.64 -37.00
N VAL A 223 -16.32 6.92 -38.06
CA VAL A 223 -17.66 7.45 -37.89
C VAL A 223 -18.56 6.26 -37.54
N GLY A 224 -18.98 6.15 -36.27
CA GLY A 224 -19.90 5.10 -35.85
C GLY A 224 -21.14 5.09 -36.77
N GLU A 225 -21.57 3.90 -37.17
CA GLU A 225 -22.76 3.68 -38.01
C GLU A 225 -23.93 4.52 -37.47
N ARG A 226 -24.55 5.31 -38.34
CA ARG A 226 -25.89 5.87 -38.07
C ARG A 226 -26.85 4.69 -37.87
N PRO A 227 -27.85 4.80 -36.99
CA PRO A 227 -28.87 3.76 -36.88
C PRO A 227 -29.58 3.64 -38.25
N GLU A 228 -29.64 2.43 -38.79
CA GLU A 228 -30.51 2.14 -39.93
C GLU A 228 -31.95 2.44 -39.53
N VAL A 229 -32.56 3.36 -40.26
CA VAL A 229 -34.00 3.58 -40.25
C VAL A 229 -34.60 2.59 -41.25
N ALA A 230 -35.23 1.54 -40.75
CA ALA A 230 -36.32 0.80 -41.41
C ALA A 230 -37.11 0.00 -40.37
#